data_AF-A0A8H4UCR2-F1
#
_entry.id   AF-A0A8H4UCR2-F1
#
_cell.length_a   1.000
_cell.length_b   1.000
_cell.length_c   1.000
_cell.angle_alpha   90.00
_cell.angle_beta   90.00
_cell.angle_gamma   90.00
#
_symmetry.space_group_name_H-M   'P 1'
#
loop_
_entity.id
_entity.type
_entity.pdbx_description
1 polymer ?
#
loop_
_entity_poly.entity_id
_entity_poly.type
_entity_poly.pdbx_seq_one_letter_code
_entity_poly.pdbx_strand_id
1 'polypeptide(L)' 'MEGRRSSQPKNSTGITDEAATEGHDLIHDAEVEEQHLHGTHALTQEDSGPKGGTSSGKGGEKKESTMDKVKEALNLGKK' A
#
# COMPACT_ATOMS: atom_id res chain seq x y z
N MET A 1 15.09 -5.16 -41.10
CA MET A 1 15.61 -4.18 -40.13
C MET A 1 14.61 -4.12 -38.98
N GLU A 2 14.82 -4.93 -37.95
CA GLU A 2 13.96 -4.95 -36.76
C GLU A 2 14.25 -3.70 -35.92
N GLY A 3 13.24 -2.86 -35.73
CA GLY A 3 13.33 -1.66 -34.90
C GLY A 3 13.69 -2.03 -33.47
N ARG A 4 14.89 -1.61 -33.04
CA ARG A 4 15.33 -1.65 -31.64
C ARG A 4 14.30 -0.91 -30.80
N ARG A 5 13.47 -1.66 -30.07
CA ARG A 5 12.54 -1.14 -29.06
C ARG A 5 13.36 -0.22 -28.15
N SER A 6 13.11 1.08 -28.22
CA SER A 6 13.76 2.07 -27.37
C SER A 6 13.51 1.66 -25.92
N SER A 7 14.57 1.22 -25.23
CA SER A 7 14.56 1.04 -23.80
C SER A 7 14.27 2.41 -23.18
N GLN A 8 13.03 2.63 -22.72
CA GLN A 8 12.72 3.81 -21.92
C GLN A 8 13.69 3.86 -20.72
N PRO A 9 14.28 5.03 -20.41
CA PRO A 9 15.05 5.17 -19.18
C PRO A 9 14.13 4.88 -17.99
N LYS A 10 14.58 4.03 -17.06
CA LYS A 10 13.77 3.48 -15.97
C LYS A 10 13.43 4.48 -14.85
N ASN A 11 13.87 5.72 -14.96
CA ASN A 11 13.89 6.68 -13.87
C ASN A 11 13.51 8.08 -14.40
N SER A 12 12.21 8.28 -14.61
CA SER A 12 11.61 9.56 -14.96
C SER A 12 11.44 10.51 -13.78
N THR A 13 11.63 10.03 -12.55
CA THR A 13 11.36 10.75 -11.29
C THR A 13 12.60 11.44 -10.70
N GLY A 14 13.79 11.16 -11.21
CA GLY A 14 15.06 11.67 -10.65
C GLY A 14 15.49 10.99 -9.35
N ILE A 15 14.77 9.95 -8.89
CA ILE A 15 15.11 9.13 -7.73
C ILE A 15 15.94 7.93 -8.21
N THR A 16 17.03 7.63 -7.50
CA THR A 16 17.86 6.45 -7.79
C THR A 16 17.21 5.19 -7.24
N ASP A 17 17.47 4.04 -7.88
CA ASP A 17 16.96 2.75 -7.39
C ASP A 17 17.43 2.45 -5.95
N GLU A 18 18.64 2.91 -5.62
CA GLU A 18 19.20 2.84 -4.26
C GLU A 18 18.38 3.66 -3.26
N ALA A 19 18.11 4.94 -3.54
CA ALA A 19 17.33 5.80 -2.66
C ALA A 19 15.88 5.31 -2.51
N ALA A 20 15.31 4.71 -3.56
CA ALA A 20 13.99 4.10 -3.49
C ALA A 20 13.98 2.86 -2.57
N THR A 21 15.04 2.06 -2.61
CA THR A 21 15.19 0.87 -1.75
C THR A 21 15.42 1.30 -0.30
N GLU A 22 16.33 2.24 -0.06
CA GLU A 22 16.59 2.79 1.29
C GLU A 22 15.30 3.39 1.88
N GLY A 23 14.56 4.17 1.10
CA GLY A 23 13.29 4.73 1.55
C GLY A 23 12.25 3.66 1.90
N HIS A 24 12.23 2.55 1.17
CA HIS A 24 11.34 1.43 1.47
C HIS A 24 11.72 0.76 2.79
N ASP A 25 13.01 0.50 3.03
CA ASP A 25 13.49 -0.14 4.26
C ASP A 25 13.22 0.75 5.49
N LEU A 26 13.43 2.06 5.37
CA LEU A 26 13.15 3.03 6.44
C LEU A 26 11.66 3.05 6.83
N ILE A 27 10.76 2.98 5.85
CA ILE A 27 9.33 2.95 6.12
C ILE A 27 8.96 1.63 6.81
N HIS A 28 9.48 0.51 6.32
CA HIS A 28 9.23 -0.81 6.91
C HIS A 28 9.66 -0.86 8.39
N ASP A 29 10.86 -0.39 8.70
CA ASP A 29 11.36 -0.36 10.09
C ASP A 29 10.46 0.50 10.99
N ALA A 30 9.99 1.65 10.49
CA ALA A 30 9.08 2.52 11.23
C ALA A 30 7.71 1.86 11.48
N GLU A 31 7.19 1.09 10.52
CA GLU A 31 5.93 0.34 10.67
C GLU A 31 6.07 -0.76 11.71
N VAL A 32 7.20 -1.49 11.72
CA VAL A 32 7.47 -2.53 12.72
C VAL A 32 7.57 -1.95 14.13
N GLU A 33 8.26 -0.82 14.29
CA GLU A 33 8.36 -0.14 15.58
C GLU A 33 6.99 0.37 16.06
N GLU A 34 6.19 0.92 15.15
CA GLU A 34 4.85 1.39 15.45
C GLU A 34 3.93 0.26 15.91
N GLN A 35 3.98 -0.90 15.26
CA GLN A 35 3.26 -2.10 15.71
C GLN A 35 3.73 -2.59 17.07
N HIS A 36 5.03 -2.52 17.34
CA HIS A 36 5.57 -2.93 18.63
C HIS A 36 5.08 -2.02 19.78
N LEU A 37 4.99 -0.71 19.53
CA LEU A 37 4.59 0.29 20.52
C LEU A 37 3.07 0.44 20.68
N HIS A 38 2.33 0.37 19.58
CA HIS A 38 0.90 0.69 19.53
C HIS A 38 -0.01 -0.54 19.41
N GLY A 39 0.52 -1.71 19.02
CA GLY A 39 -0.20 -2.97 18.95
C GLY A 39 -1.54 -2.84 18.21
N THR A 40 -2.65 -3.04 18.92
CA THR A 40 -4.01 -2.95 18.35
C THR A 40 -4.44 -1.54 17.92
N HIS A 41 -3.72 -0.50 18.35
CA HIS A 41 -3.95 0.88 17.92
C HIS A 41 -2.96 1.33 16.83
N ALA A 42 -2.15 0.41 16.31
CA ALA A 42 -1.29 0.72 15.18
C ALA A 42 -2.12 1.23 13.99
N LEU A 43 -1.69 2.34 13.40
CA LEU A 43 -2.23 2.90 12.16
C LEU A 43 -1.71 2.14 10.94
N THR A 44 -0.57 1.47 11.08
CA THR A 44 0.04 0.67 10.02
C THR A 44 -0.53 -0.74 10.01
N GLN A 45 -0.47 -1.42 8.85
CA GLN A 45 -0.96 -2.79 8.74
C GLN A 45 0.14 -3.77 9.15
N GLU A 46 -0.24 -4.85 9.85
CA GLU A 46 0.68 -5.96 10.14
C GLU A 46 1.36 -6.46 8.87
N ASP A 47 2.69 -6.62 8.94
CA ASP A 47 3.47 -7.07 7.79
C ASP A 47 3.07 -8.51 7.43
N SER A 48 2.42 -8.65 6.27
CA SER A 48 2.01 -9.94 5.72
C SER A 48 2.97 -10.48 4.66
N GLY A 49 4.16 -9.88 4.57
CA GLY A 49 5.20 -10.22 3.60
C GLY A 49 4.81 -9.86 2.16
N PRO A 50 5.74 -10.01 1.20
CA PRO A 50 5.47 -9.69 -0.19
C PRO A 50 4.42 -10.65 -0.74
N LYS A 51 3.18 -10.17 -0.87
CA LYS A 51 2.19 -10.75 -1.76
C LYS A 51 2.70 -10.53 -3.18
N GLY A 52 3.48 -11.49 -3.67
CA GLY A 52 4.04 -11.52 -5.01
C GLY A 52 3.00 -11.06 -6.02
N GLY A 53 3.39 -10.10 -6.87
CA GLY A 53 2.50 -9.37 -7.75
C GLY A 53 1.49 -10.26 -8.45
N THR A 54 0.23 -10.15 -8.06
CA THR A 54 -0.90 -10.44 -8.92
C THR A 54 -2.01 -9.50 -8.51
N SER A 55 -2.32 -8.55 -9.38
CA SER A 55 -3.60 -7.88 -9.41
C SER A 55 -4.72 -8.93 -9.61
N SER A 56 -5.19 -9.56 -8.54
CA SER A 56 -6.54 -10.11 -8.44
C SER A 56 -6.79 -10.64 -7.05
N GLY A 57 -7.88 -10.14 -6.45
CA GLY A 57 -8.22 -10.37 -5.07
C GLY A 57 -8.50 -11.82 -4.71
N LYS A 58 -8.20 -12.13 -3.45
CA LYS A 58 -8.97 -13.09 -2.64
C LYS A 58 -8.64 -12.90 -1.17
N GLY A 59 -9.17 -11.82 -0.59
CA GLY A 59 -9.39 -11.69 0.85
C GLY A 59 -10.87 -11.43 1.01
N GLY A 60 -11.63 -12.45 1.44
CA GLY A 60 -13.06 -12.38 1.67
C GLY A 60 -13.42 -11.61 2.93
N GLU A 61 -12.86 -10.42 3.08
CA GLU A 61 -13.20 -9.49 4.14
C GLU A 61 -14.08 -8.43 3.50
N LYS A 62 -15.33 -8.33 3.96
CA LYS A 62 -16.25 -7.29 3.53
C LYS A 62 -15.58 -5.95 3.82
N LYS A 63 -14.94 -5.36 2.80
CA LYS A 63 -14.46 -3.99 2.82
C LYS A 63 -15.68 -3.10 2.97
N GLU A 64 -16.05 -2.81 4.20
CA GLU A 64 -16.93 -1.70 4.51
C GLU A 64 -16.26 -0.47 3.93
N SER A 65 -16.88 0.12 2.90
CA SER A 65 -16.32 1.30 2.25
C SER A 65 -16.24 2.41 3.29
N THR A 66 -15.18 3.21 3.27
CA THR A 66 -15.11 4.46 4.06
C THR A 66 -16.38 5.30 3.84
N MET A 67 -16.96 5.23 2.64
CA MET A 67 -18.22 5.87 2.30
C MET A 67 -19.41 5.30 3.10
N ASP A 68 -19.45 3.98 3.31
CA ASP A 68 -20.53 3.34 4.05
C ASP A 68 -20.51 3.72 5.54
N LYS A 69 -19.31 3.86 6.14
CA LYS A 69 -19.15 4.45 7.48
C LYS A 69 -19.64 5.89 7.56
N VAL A 70 -19.34 6.71 6.54
CA VAL A 70 -19.82 8.10 6.48
C VAL A 70 -21.34 8.17 6.33
N LYS A 71 -21.95 7.29 5.54
CA LYS A 71 -23.42 7.20 5.41
C LYS A 71 -24.08 6.81 6.74
N GLU A 72 -23.48 5.89 7.49
CA GLU A 72 -24.00 5.49 8.80
C GLU A 72 -23.92 6.65 9.80
N ALA A 73 -22.77 7.32 9.89
CA ALA A 73 -22.55 8.47 10.78
C ALA A 73 -23.50 9.64 10.49
N LEU A 74 -23.88 9.83 9.22
CA LEU A 74 -24.82 10.85 8.78
C LEU A 74 -26.28 10.36 8.73
N ASN A 75 -26.56 9.14 9.20
CA ASN A 75 -27.87 8.48 9.17
C ASN A 75 -28.55 8.47 7.78
N LEU A 76 -27.77 8.54 6.71
CA LEU A 76 -28.25 8.62 5.32
C LEU A 76 -28.84 7.29 4.80
N GLY A 77 -28.67 6.21 5.56
CA GLY A 77 -29.14 4.86 5.22
C GLY A 77 -30.56 4.51 5.71
N LYS A 78 -31.26 5.42 6.40
CA LYS A 78 -32.65 5.20 6.84
C LYS A 78 -33.60 6.10 6.06
N LYS A 79 -34.31 5.52 5.10
CA LYS A 79 -35.57 6.04 4.56
C LYS A 79 -36.63 4.97 4.69
#